data_AF-A0A1B8C622-F1
#
_entry.id   AF-A0A1B8C622-F1
#
_cell.length_a   1.000
_cell.length_b   1.000
_cell.length_c   1.000
_cell.angle_alpha   90.00
_cell.angle_beta   90.00
_cell.angle_gamma   90.00
#
_symmetry.space_group_name_H-M   'P 1'
#
loop_
_entity.id
_entity.type
_entity.pdbx_description
1 polymer ?
#
loop_
_entity_poly.entity_id
_entity_poly.type
_entity_poly.pdbx_seq_one_letter_code
_entity_poly.pdbx_strand_id
1 'polypeptide(L)'
;MFIGPGDLITIDGNYYHDVSGRAPKIGADGVTVTAQAGNNLFSNMQGHAFDIYGSTTALLEGNVFESVDSPVASYTGPIYNVPDSSSASACSSTLGRACEVNTVTGSGGWPSLTNTAALTTLNGYTSKMYVVTPLPASSVKSKVTGNAGVGHI
;
A
#
# COMPACT_ATOMS: atom_id res chain seq x y z
N MET A 1 10.64 4.65 -6.59
CA MET A 1 11.00 3.29 -7.09
C MET A 1 11.89 2.66 -6.05
N PHE A 2 11.54 1.46 -5.59
CA PHE A 2 12.25 0.74 -4.51
C PHE A 2 12.82 -0.56 -5.07
N ILE A 3 14.14 -0.64 -5.24
CA ILE A 3 14.85 -1.77 -5.86
C ILE A 3 16.13 -2.16 -5.12
N GLY A 4 16.27 -1.77 -3.85
CA GLY A 4 17.36 -2.27 -3.02
C GLY A 4 17.09 -3.72 -2.63
N PRO A 5 18.03 -4.66 -2.89
CA PRO A 5 17.86 -6.05 -2.49
C PRO A 5 17.75 -6.17 -0.97
N GLY A 6 16.68 -6.80 -0.49
CA GLY A 6 16.41 -7.01 0.93
C GLY A 6 15.82 -5.79 1.65
N ASP A 7 15.43 -4.74 0.93
CA ASP A 7 14.83 -3.54 1.51
C ASP A 7 13.56 -3.88 2.32
N LEU A 8 13.43 -3.25 3.48
CA LEU A 8 12.23 -3.22 4.31
C LEU A 8 11.69 -1.79 4.29
N ILE A 9 10.56 -1.57 3.62
CA ILE A 9 10.05 -0.21 3.34
C ILE A 9 8.67 -0.01 3.98
N THR A 10 8.51 1.09 4.71
CA THR A 10 7.21 1.62 5.12
C THR A 10 6.89 2.84 4.27
N ILE A 11 5.76 2.81 3.57
CA ILE A 11 5.25 3.91 2.75
C ILE A 11 3.97 4.39 3.41
N ASP A 12 4.08 5.41 4.26
CA ASP A 12 2.99 5.87 5.11
C ASP A 12 2.69 7.36 4.91
N GLY A 13 1.42 7.73 4.79
CA GLY A 13 0.98 9.13 4.83
C GLY A 13 1.40 10.00 3.64
N ASN A 14 1.76 9.43 2.50
CA ASN A 14 2.26 10.19 1.35
C ASN A 14 1.12 10.69 0.45
N TYR A 15 1.35 11.83 -0.22
CA TYR A 15 0.48 12.35 -1.27
C TYR A 15 1.10 12.15 -2.65
N TYR A 16 0.56 11.23 -3.43
CA TYR A 16 0.92 11.03 -4.84
C TYR A 16 -0.14 11.68 -5.70
N HIS A 17 0.22 12.75 -6.42
CA HIS A 17 -0.73 13.47 -7.25
C HIS A 17 -0.12 13.91 -8.58
N ASP A 18 -0.94 13.93 -9.63
CA ASP A 18 -0.55 14.41 -10.96
C ASP A 18 0.66 13.67 -11.57
N VAL A 19 0.81 12.38 -11.26
CA VAL A 19 1.84 11.48 -11.81
C VAL A 19 1.23 10.39 -12.68
N SER A 20 2.02 9.79 -13.58
CA SER A 20 1.52 8.85 -14.60
C SER A 20 1.95 7.39 -14.40
N GLY A 21 2.80 7.09 -13.43
CA GLY A 21 3.38 5.75 -13.30
C GLY A 21 4.32 5.61 -12.11
N ARG A 22 4.61 4.35 -11.75
CA ARG A 22 5.66 4.00 -10.76
C ARG A 22 5.53 4.77 -9.45
N ALA A 23 4.29 4.95 -8.98
CA ALA A 23 3.95 5.65 -7.76
C ALA A 23 3.28 4.70 -6.76
N PRO A 24 4.06 3.81 -6.11
CA PRO A 24 5.45 3.45 -6.38
C PRO A 24 5.59 2.23 -7.31
N LYS A 25 6.74 2.12 -8.00
CA LYS A 25 7.30 0.82 -8.41
C LYS A 25 8.03 0.18 -7.23
N ILE A 26 7.69 -1.07 -6.91
CA ILE A 26 8.29 -1.85 -5.83
C ILE A 26 8.86 -3.16 -6.41
N GLY A 27 10.15 -3.36 -6.21
CA GLY A 27 10.91 -4.48 -6.73
C GLY A 27 11.33 -4.34 -8.20
N ALA A 28 12.06 -5.35 -8.63
CA ALA A 28 12.48 -5.62 -9.99
C ALA A 28 12.71 -7.14 -10.09
N ASP A 29 12.98 -7.64 -11.30
CA ASP A 29 13.23 -9.08 -11.50
C ASP A 29 14.40 -9.55 -10.62
N GLY A 30 14.13 -10.54 -9.77
CA GLY A 30 15.11 -11.10 -8.83
C GLY A 30 15.45 -10.23 -7.62
N VAL A 31 14.84 -9.04 -7.46
CA VAL A 31 15.10 -8.14 -6.33
C VAL A 31 14.03 -8.32 -5.27
N THR A 32 14.44 -8.82 -4.10
CA THR A 32 13.55 -8.97 -2.94
C THR A 32 13.32 -7.64 -2.26
N VAL A 33 12.05 -7.32 -1.97
CA VAL A 33 11.63 -6.15 -1.18
C VAL A 33 10.45 -6.57 -0.33
N THR A 34 10.43 -6.16 0.94
CA THR A 34 9.25 -6.28 1.80
C THR A 34 8.73 -4.89 2.09
N ALA A 35 7.44 -4.65 1.82
CA ALA A 35 6.85 -3.33 2.02
C ALA A 35 5.49 -3.36 2.72
N GLN A 36 5.24 -2.34 3.53
CA GLN A 36 3.89 -1.93 3.88
C GLN A 36 3.62 -0.58 3.23
N ALA A 37 2.50 -0.46 2.52
CA ALA A 37 1.99 0.82 2.06
C ALA A 37 0.65 1.12 2.76
N GLY A 38 0.70 2.06 3.69
CA GLY A 38 -0.40 2.46 4.55
C GLY A 38 -0.80 3.92 4.32
N ASN A 39 -2.08 4.25 4.47
CA ASN A 39 -2.53 5.64 4.67
C ASN A 39 -2.07 6.65 3.60
N ASN A 40 -1.81 6.23 2.36
CA ASN A 40 -1.40 7.13 1.30
C ASN A 40 -2.62 7.64 0.51
N LEU A 41 -2.53 8.85 -0.02
CA LEU A 41 -3.49 9.42 -0.96
C LEU A 41 -2.90 9.42 -2.37
N PHE A 42 -3.60 8.81 -3.31
CA PHE A 42 -3.30 8.83 -4.75
C PHE A 42 -4.40 9.63 -5.46
N SER A 43 -4.04 10.67 -6.20
CA SER A 43 -5.02 11.60 -6.79
C SER A 43 -4.65 12.03 -8.20
N ASN A 44 -5.64 12.13 -9.08
CA ASN A 44 -5.53 12.72 -10.42
C ASN A 44 -4.37 12.13 -11.24
N MET A 45 -4.43 10.83 -11.52
CA MET A 45 -3.36 10.09 -12.20
C MET A 45 -3.87 9.47 -13.50
N GLN A 46 -3.41 10.01 -14.63
CA GLN A 46 -3.73 9.55 -16.00
C GLN A 46 -2.85 8.37 -16.44
N GLY A 47 -2.71 7.37 -15.57
CA GLY A 47 -1.78 6.26 -15.74
C GLY A 47 -1.92 5.24 -14.61
N HIS A 48 -0.81 4.80 -14.01
CA HIS A 48 -0.86 3.80 -12.93
C HIS A 48 -0.14 4.20 -11.65
N ALA A 49 -0.61 3.70 -10.51
CA ALA A 49 0.03 3.87 -9.21
C ALA A 49 1.01 2.73 -8.91
N PHE A 50 0.55 1.66 -8.26
CA PHE A 50 1.41 0.55 -7.85
C PHE A 50 1.89 -0.30 -9.04
N ASP A 51 3.19 -0.58 -9.07
CA ASP A 51 3.84 -1.52 -10.00
C ASP A 51 4.72 -2.47 -9.18
N ILE A 52 4.21 -3.68 -8.87
CA ILE A 52 4.79 -4.59 -7.88
C ILE A 52 5.30 -5.88 -8.55
N TYR A 53 6.59 -6.16 -8.37
CA TYR A 53 7.30 -7.27 -9.03
C TYR A 53 7.26 -8.56 -8.21
N GLY A 54 7.59 -9.69 -8.86
CA GLY A 54 7.35 -11.04 -8.33
C GLY A 54 8.07 -11.39 -7.03
N SER A 55 9.25 -10.80 -6.80
CA SER A 55 10.03 -11.02 -5.58
C SER A 55 9.67 -10.05 -4.45
N THR A 56 8.61 -9.24 -4.61
CA THR A 56 8.14 -8.30 -3.60
C THR A 56 7.02 -8.87 -2.75
N THR A 57 7.18 -8.81 -1.43
CA THR A 57 6.12 -9.08 -0.46
C THR A 57 5.51 -7.76 0.00
N ALA A 58 4.19 -7.58 -0.13
CA ALA A 58 3.55 -6.30 0.19
C ALA A 58 2.24 -6.43 0.97
N LEU A 59 2.06 -5.54 1.96
CA LEU A 59 0.77 -5.24 2.59
C LEU A 59 0.31 -3.84 2.16
N LEU A 60 -0.85 -3.74 1.51
CA LEU A 60 -1.46 -2.47 1.10
C LEU A 60 -2.75 -2.27 1.89
N GLU A 61 -2.79 -1.32 2.81
CA GLU A 61 -3.94 -1.10 3.71
C GLU A 61 -4.25 0.39 3.90
N GLY A 62 -5.53 0.74 4.01
CA GLY A 62 -5.98 2.11 4.31
C GLY A 62 -5.57 3.18 3.28
N ASN A 63 -5.16 2.82 2.06
CA ASN A 63 -4.85 3.79 1.02
C ASN A 63 -6.14 4.33 0.37
N VAL A 64 -6.07 5.54 -0.16
CA VAL A 64 -7.16 6.22 -0.86
C VAL A 64 -6.74 6.53 -2.29
N PHE A 65 -7.54 6.13 -3.27
CA PHE A 65 -7.34 6.40 -4.69
C PHE A 65 -8.52 7.22 -5.22
N GLU A 66 -8.23 8.39 -5.78
CA GLU A 66 -9.21 9.31 -6.36
C GLU A 66 -8.80 9.70 -7.78
N SER A 67 -9.62 9.38 -8.78
CA SER A 67 -9.30 9.69 -10.19
C SER A 67 -7.94 9.12 -10.63
N VAL A 68 -7.68 7.85 -10.33
CA VAL A 68 -6.48 7.11 -10.73
C VAL A 68 -6.87 6.06 -11.76
N ASP A 69 -6.42 6.18 -13.01
CA ASP A 69 -6.84 5.29 -14.11
C ASP A 69 -6.54 3.81 -13.81
N SER A 70 -5.40 3.52 -13.19
CA SER A 70 -5.01 2.18 -12.75
C SER A 70 -4.34 2.19 -11.36
N PRO A 71 -5.07 1.90 -10.28
CA PRO A 71 -4.48 1.83 -8.94
C PRO A 71 -3.32 0.82 -8.82
N VAL A 72 -3.36 -0.28 -9.58
CA VAL A 72 -2.30 -1.30 -9.63
C VAL A 72 -2.13 -1.78 -11.07
N ALA A 73 -0.94 -1.64 -11.63
CA ALA A 73 -0.60 -2.09 -13.00
C ALA A 73 -0.03 -3.51 -13.06
N SER A 74 0.83 -3.86 -12.10
CA SER A 74 1.45 -5.19 -11.98
C SER A 74 1.45 -5.63 -10.51
N TYR A 75 1.19 -6.91 -10.28
CA TYR A 75 0.98 -7.48 -8.94
C TYR A 75 1.43 -8.94 -8.85
N THR A 76 2.65 -9.24 -9.32
CA THR A 76 3.11 -10.63 -9.47
C THR A 76 3.69 -11.27 -8.19
N GLY A 77 3.84 -10.51 -7.10
CA GLY A 77 4.44 -10.99 -5.83
C GLY A 77 3.42 -11.41 -4.76
N PRO A 78 3.87 -11.88 -3.57
CA PRO A 78 3.00 -12.12 -2.42
C PRO A 78 2.40 -10.80 -1.90
N ILE A 79 1.16 -10.52 -2.28
CA ILE A 79 0.48 -9.25 -1.94
C ILE A 79 -0.79 -9.53 -1.14
N TYR A 80 -0.99 -8.75 -0.09
CA TYR A 80 -2.25 -8.64 0.64
C TYR A 80 -2.73 -7.19 0.60
N ASN A 81 -3.82 -6.91 -0.12
CA ASN A 81 -4.26 -5.54 -0.43
C ASN A 81 -5.64 -5.17 0.13
N VAL A 82 -6.10 -5.91 1.14
CA VAL A 82 -7.29 -5.61 1.95
C VAL A 82 -8.48 -5.09 1.10
N PRO A 83 -9.00 -5.89 0.15
CA PRO A 83 -9.99 -5.42 -0.81
C PRO A 83 -11.38 -5.20 -0.20
N ASP A 84 -11.65 -5.79 0.97
CA ASP A 84 -12.94 -5.75 1.64
C ASP A 84 -12.85 -5.94 3.17
N SER A 85 -13.98 -5.77 3.86
CA SER A 85 -14.08 -5.87 5.32
C SER A 85 -13.76 -7.26 5.88
N SER A 86 -13.99 -8.31 5.10
CA SER A 86 -13.66 -9.69 5.49
C SER A 86 -12.14 -9.87 5.52
N SER A 87 -11.46 -9.37 4.49
CA SER A 87 -10.00 -9.36 4.37
C SER A 87 -9.35 -8.48 5.45
N ALA A 88 -9.98 -7.35 5.79
CA ALA A 88 -9.56 -6.49 6.91
C ALA A 88 -9.61 -7.23 8.24
N SER A 89 -10.73 -7.91 8.53
CA SER A 89 -10.93 -8.67 9.77
C SER A 89 -9.95 -9.83 9.90
N ALA A 90 -9.63 -10.51 8.79
CA ALA A 90 -8.74 -11.67 8.75
C ALA A 90 -7.31 -11.36 9.22
N CYS A 91 -6.85 -10.11 9.09
CA CYS A 91 -5.53 -9.69 9.56
C CYS A 91 -5.32 -9.94 11.07
N SER A 92 -6.39 -9.88 11.86
CA SER A 92 -6.32 -10.03 13.32
C SER A 92 -5.67 -11.35 13.76
N SER A 93 -5.88 -12.42 12.98
CA SER A 93 -5.33 -13.74 13.26
C SER A 93 -3.80 -13.80 13.18
N THR A 94 -3.18 -12.93 12.39
CA THR A 94 -1.74 -12.96 12.09
C THR A 94 -1.02 -11.72 12.63
N LEU A 95 -1.58 -10.53 12.44
CA LEU A 95 -0.99 -9.26 12.84
C LEU A 95 -1.42 -8.80 14.24
N GLY A 96 -2.37 -9.49 14.88
CA GLY A 96 -2.93 -9.09 16.19
C GLY A 96 -3.84 -7.87 16.14
N ARG A 97 -4.12 -7.34 14.93
CA ARG A 97 -5.06 -6.24 14.66
C ARG A 97 -5.75 -6.44 13.32
N ALA A 98 -6.91 -5.80 13.16
CA ALA A 98 -7.51 -5.66 11.83
C ALA A 98 -6.60 -4.80 10.93
N CYS A 99 -6.67 -5.06 9.62
CA CYS A 99 -6.16 -4.13 8.61
C CYS A 99 -7.25 -3.12 8.23
N GLU A 100 -6.90 -2.11 7.43
CA GLU A 100 -7.87 -1.15 6.90
C GLU A 100 -8.10 -1.32 5.40
N VAL A 101 -9.36 -1.21 4.98
CA VAL A 101 -9.77 -1.36 3.58
C VAL A 101 -9.27 -0.17 2.76
N ASN A 102 -8.79 -0.43 1.54
CA ASN A 102 -8.42 0.62 0.60
C ASN A 102 -9.68 1.21 -0.07
N THR A 103 -9.75 2.53 -0.22
CA THR A 103 -10.87 3.20 -0.88
C THR A 103 -10.51 3.59 -2.31
N VAL A 104 -11.37 3.26 -3.27
CA VAL A 104 -11.14 3.51 -4.69
C VAL A 104 -12.36 4.23 -5.28
N THR A 105 -12.20 5.50 -5.62
CA THR A 105 -13.29 6.37 -6.10
C THR A 105 -12.92 7.00 -7.44
N GLY A 106 -13.83 6.93 -8.43
CA GLY A 106 -13.58 7.48 -9.77
C GLY A 106 -12.31 6.95 -10.44
N SER A 107 -11.86 5.76 -10.04
CA SER A 107 -10.56 5.18 -10.39
C SER A 107 -10.76 3.81 -11.04
N GLY A 108 -9.70 3.25 -11.63
CA GLY A 108 -9.70 1.90 -12.18
C GLY A 108 -9.94 0.80 -11.15
N GLY A 109 -9.96 -0.45 -11.63
CA GLY A 109 -10.25 -1.61 -10.79
C GLY A 109 -9.23 -1.83 -9.67
N TRP A 110 -9.73 -2.39 -8.56
CA TRP A 110 -8.91 -2.87 -7.44
C TRP A 110 -8.99 -4.40 -7.37
N PRO A 111 -7.94 -5.14 -7.76
CA PRO A 111 -7.98 -6.60 -7.72
C PRO A 111 -8.05 -7.11 -6.28
N SER A 112 -8.65 -8.28 -6.07
CA SER A 112 -8.65 -8.95 -4.77
C SER A 112 -7.36 -9.77 -4.62
N LEU A 113 -6.41 -9.26 -3.83
CA LEU A 113 -5.12 -9.91 -3.56
C LEU A 113 -5.03 -10.18 -2.06
N THR A 114 -5.16 -11.45 -1.66
CA THR A 114 -5.27 -11.85 -0.25
C THR A 114 -4.24 -12.93 0.12
N ASN A 115 -3.04 -12.86 -0.46
CA ASN A 115 -1.98 -13.83 -0.18
C ASN A 115 -1.45 -13.66 1.26
N THR A 116 -1.85 -14.57 2.15
CA THR A 116 -1.54 -14.52 3.57
C THR A 116 -0.05 -14.66 3.89
N ALA A 117 0.78 -15.16 2.96
CA ALA A 117 2.23 -15.17 3.13
C ALA A 117 2.80 -13.75 3.33
N ALA A 118 2.14 -12.73 2.76
CA ALA A 118 2.48 -11.34 3.03
C ALA A 118 2.25 -10.96 4.49
N LEU A 119 1.10 -11.34 5.06
CA LEU A 119 0.80 -11.08 6.48
C LEU A 119 1.79 -11.80 7.40
N THR A 120 2.12 -13.07 7.11
CA THR A 120 3.10 -13.83 7.89
C THR A 120 4.48 -13.15 7.86
N THR A 121 4.92 -12.70 6.68
CA THR A 121 6.20 -12.01 6.52
C THR A 121 6.22 -10.68 7.28
N LEU A 122 5.17 -9.85 7.11
CA LEU A 122 5.06 -8.55 7.78
C LEU A 122 4.95 -8.70 9.30
N ASN A 123 4.32 -9.76 9.80
CA ASN A 123 4.26 -10.04 11.23
C ASN A 123 5.64 -10.22 11.86
N GLY A 124 6.63 -10.74 11.11
CA GLY A 124 8.02 -10.84 11.57
C GLY A 124 8.68 -9.50 11.88
N TYR A 125 8.07 -8.38 11.46
CA TYR A 125 8.61 -7.02 11.61
C TYR A 125 7.74 -6.11 12.49
N THR A 126 6.57 -6.55 12.95
CA THR A 126 5.66 -5.73 13.79
C THR A 126 6.30 -5.33 15.11
N SER A 127 7.04 -6.24 15.76
CA SER A 127 7.77 -5.97 17.02
C SER A 127 8.91 -4.96 16.87
N LYS A 128 9.34 -4.67 15.63
CA LYS A 128 10.40 -3.69 15.33
C LYS A 128 9.85 -2.31 14.96
N MET A 129 8.53 -2.12 15.02
CA MET A 129 7.83 -0.89 14.61
C MET A 129 8.05 -0.50 13.15
N TYR A 130 8.47 -1.45 12.29
CA TYR A 130 8.57 -1.23 10.84
C TYR A 130 7.21 -1.34 10.13
N VAL A 131 6.20 -1.82 10.86
CA VAL A 131 4.83 -1.92 10.37
C VAL A 131 3.98 -0.94 11.17
N VAL A 132 3.48 0.10 10.49
CA VAL A 132 2.61 1.12 11.09
C VAL A 132 1.20 0.58 11.30
N THR A 133 0.48 1.17 12.24
CA THR A 133 -0.96 0.93 12.40
C THR A 133 -1.72 1.78 11.38
N PRO A 134 -2.61 1.21 10.57
CA PRO A 134 -3.37 1.96 9.60
C PRO A 134 -4.38 2.88 10.29
N LEU A 135 -4.77 3.90 9.54
CA LEU A 135 -5.84 4.82 9.88
C LEU A 135 -7.11 4.41 9.11
N PRO A 136 -8.31 4.74 9.64
CA PRO A 136 -9.52 4.62 8.85
C PRO A 136 -9.37 5.42 7.55
N ALA A 137 -9.66 4.79 6.41
CA ALA A 137 -9.48 5.40 5.09
C ALA A 137 -10.23 6.74 4.94
N SER A 138 -11.36 6.91 5.64
CA SER A 138 -12.12 8.17 5.71
C SER A 138 -11.34 9.35 6.28
N SER A 139 -10.31 9.10 7.09
CA SER A 139 -9.45 10.13 7.70
C SER A 139 -8.17 10.41 6.90
N VAL A 140 -7.82 9.53 5.96
CA VAL A 140 -6.53 9.57 5.26
C VAL A 140 -6.42 10.80 4.39
N LYS A 141 -7.44 11.12 3.58
CA LYS A 141 -7.40 12.29 2.69
C LYS A 141 -7.13 13.58 3.45
N SER A 142 -7.93 13.87 4.49
CA SER A 142 -7.79 15.12 5.26
C SER A 142 -6.44 15.21 5.98
N LYS A 143 -5.96 14.09 6.54
CA LYS A 143 -4.64 14.03 7.17
C LYS A 143 -3.51 14.23 6.18
N VAL A 144 -3.55 13.55 5.04
CA VAL A 144 -2.50 13.65 4.03
C VAL A 144 -2.45 15.06 3.44
N THR A 145 -3.59 15.64 3.02
CA THR A 145 -3.60 17.01 2.47
C THR A 145 -3.25 18.10 3.50
N GLY A 146 -3.40 17.80 4.80
CA GLY A 146 -3.05 18.73 5.87
C GLY A 146 -1.60 18.64 6.36
N ASN A 147 -0.93 17.51 6.13
CA ASN A 147 0.37 17.20 6.76
C ASN A 147 1.49 16.78 5.79
N ALA A 148 1.17 16.33 4.58
CA ALA A 148 2.18 15.86 3.65
C ALA A 148 2.85 17.04 2.92
N GLY A 149 4.17 17.01 2.82
CA GLY A 149 4.96 17.96 2.05
C GLY A 149 5.74 18.97 2.90
N VAL A 150 6.66 19.66 2.25
CA VAL A 150 7.52 20.65 2.91
C VAL A 150 6.68 21.79 3.49
N GLY A 151 6.94 22.16 4.74
CA GLY A 151 6.21 23.23 5.43
C GLY A 151 5.06 22.73 6.32
N HIS A 152 4.82 21.42 6.34
CA HIS A 152 3.88 20.75 7.24
C HIS A 152 4.70 19.83 8.18
N ILE A 153 4.58 20.02 9.51
CA ILE A 153 5.36 19.31 10.56
C ILE A 153 4.43 18.74 11.62
#